data_AF-A0A9X6WLT7-F1
#
_entry.id   AF-A0A9X6WLT7-F1
#
_cell.length_a   1.000
_cell.length_b   1.000
_cell.length_c   1.000
_cell.angle_alpha   90.00
_cell.angle_beta   90.00
_cell.angle_gamma   90.00
#
_symmetry.space_group_name_H-M   'P 1'
#
loop_
_entity.id
_entity.type
_entity.pdbx_description
1 polymer ?
#
loop_
_entity_poly.entity_id
_entity_poly.type
_entity_poly.pdbx_seq_one_letter_code
_entity_poly.pdbx_strand_id
1 'polypeptide(L)'
;MGLSDRVWGAMIAFGIATNIVACIMAVYIQKYELMINHLTNILFLIIISLTYIKMKINKWVALGFTFVVIEKGIKAGYDFYTHDYYDVSWSLAIIVYCIYEMEKYYIEINE
;
A
#
# COMPACT_ATOMS: atom_id res chain seq x y z
N MET A 1 -16.15 -12.05 15.21
CA MET A 1 -15.93 -11.03 14.18
C MET A 1 -17.13 -10.13 14.13
N GLY A 2 -16.96 -8.86 14.47
CA GLY A 2 -18.02 -7.85 14.43
C GLY A 2 -18.37 -7.46 13.00
N LEU A 3 -19.42 -6.65 12.84
CA LEU A 3 -19.80 -6.08 11.53
C LEU A 3 -18.63 -5.30 10.91
N SER A 4 -17.87 -4.56 11.74
CA SER A 4 -16.69 -3.80 11.32
C SER A 4 -15.61 -4.67 10.68
N ASP A 5 -15.30 -5.83 11.27
CA ASP A 5 -14.27 -6.75 10.73
C ASP A 5 -14.67 -7.31 9.37
N ARG A 6 -15.97 -7.60 9.19
CA ARG A 6 -16.50 -8.12 7.92
C ARG A 6 -16.46 -7.07 6.82
N VAL A 7 -16.84 -5.83 7.15
CA VAL A 7 -16.80 -4.70 6.20
C VAL A 7 -15.34 -4.41 5.82
N TRP A 8 -14.43 -4.34 6.80
CA TRP A 8 -13.01 -4.14 6.54
C TRP A 8 -12.42 -5.22 5.63
N GLY A 9 -12.65 -6.49 5.95
CA GLY A 9 -12.18 -7.61 5.12
C GLY A 9 -12.74 -7.57 3.69
N ALA A 10 -14.02 -7.21 3.52
CA ALA A 10 -14.64 -7.06 2.21
C ALA A 10 -14.03 -5.88 1.41
N MET A 11 -13.76 -4.76 2.07
CA MET A 11 -13.11 -3.60 1.44
C MET A 11 -11.71 -3.93 0.95
N ILE A 12 -10.89 -4.61 1.76
CA ILE A 12 -9.55 -5.02 1.34
C ILE A 12 -9.63 -6.02 0.18
N ALA A 13 -10.48 -7.04 0.29
CA ALA A 13 -10.64 -8.04 -0.77
C ALA A 13 -11.08 -7.39 -2.10
N PHE A 14 -12.01 -6.44 -2.04
CA PHE A 14 -12.44 -5.65 -3.19
C PHE A 14 -11.29 -4.82 -3.76
N GLY A 15 -10.54 -4.11 -2.91
CA GLY A 15 -9.38 -3.31 -3.33
C GLY A 15 -8.28 -4.15 -4.01
N ILE A 16 -8.02 -5.36 -3.51
CA ILE A 16 -7.07 -6.29 -4.12
C ILE A 16 -7.60 -6.74 -5.49
N ALA A 17 -8.86 -7.16 -5.57
CA ALA A 17 -9.46 -7.62 -6.83
C ALA A 17 -9.44 -6.53 -7.91
N THR A 18 -9.80 -5.29 -7.57
CA THR A 18 -9.78 -4.19 -8.55
C THR A 18 -8.36 -3.86 -9.03
N ASN A 19 -7.37 -3.86 -8.13
CA ASN A 19 -5.98 -3.64 -8.54
C ASN A 19 -5.41 -4.80 -9.37
N ILE A 20 -5.83 -6.06 -9.14
CA ILE A 20 -5.45 -7.19 -10.00
C ILE A 20 -5.96 -6.98 -11.43
N VAL A 21 -7.25 -6.64 -11.58
CA VAL A 21 -7.84 -6.36 -12.89
C VAL A 21 -7.11 -5.20 -13.58
N ALA A 22 -6.89 -4.10 -12.86
CA ALA A 22 -6.19 -2.93 -13.39
C ALA A 22 -4.72 -3.24 -13.77
N CYS A 23 -4.04 -4.09 -12.99
CA CYS A 23 -2.70 -4.56 -13.29
C CYS A 23 -2.66 -5.36 -14.60
N ILE A 24 -3.60 -6.31 -14.80
CA ILE A 24 -3.70 -7.10 -16.03
C ILE A 24 -3.96 -6.19 -17.23
N MET A 25 -4.87 -5.22 -17.07
CA MET A 25 -5.16 -4.23 -18.11
C MET A 25 -3.94 -3.37 -18.44
N ALA A 26 -3.16 -2.94 -17.44
CA ALA A 26 -1.94 -2.18 -17.62
C ALA A 26 -0.87 -2.95 -18.41
N VAL A 27 -0.73 -4.26 -18.15
CA VAL A 27 0.14 -5.16 -18.93
C VAL A 27 -0.34 -5.25 -20.37
N TYR A 28 -1.64 -5.43 -20.59
CA TYR A 28 -2.23 -5.55 -21.92
C TYR A 28 -1.97 -4.31 -22.79
N ILE A 29 -2.09 -3.11 -22.22
CA ILE A 29 -1.81 -1.83 -22.92
C ILE A 29 -0.34 -1.39 -22.85
N GLN A 30 0.56 -2.24 -22.33
CA GLN A 30 2.00 -1.99 -22.18
C GLN A 30 2.36 -0.74 -21.36
N LYS A 31 1.50 -0.33 -20.41
CA LYS A 31 1.79 0.74 -19.45
C LYS A 31 2.41 0.17 -18.18
N TYR A 32 3.70 -0.15 -18.23
CA TYR A 32 4.41 -0.82 -17.14
C TYR A 32 4.51 -0.01 -15.84
N GLU A 33 4.57 1.32 -15.94
CA GLU A 33 4.52 2.20 -14.76
C GLU A 33 3.21 2.02 -13.98
N LEU A 34 2.07 1.98 -14.71
CA LEU A 34 0.75 1.76 -14.13
C LEU A 34 0.64 0.35 -13.54
N MET A 35 1.23 -0.66 -14.21
CA MET A 35 1.32 -2.02 -13.69
C MET A 35 2.07 -2.07 -12.35
N ILE A 36 3.23 -1.43 -12.26
CA ILE A 36 4.03 -1.37 -11.02
C ILE A 36 3.22 -0.71 -9.90
N ASN A 37 2.55 0.41 -10.18
CA ASN A 37 1.71 1.09 -9.21
C ASN A 37 0.56 0.20 -8.68
N HIS A 38 -0.10 -0.57 -9.55
CA HIS A 38 -1.14 -1.51 -9.12
C HIS A 38 -0.58 -2.69 -8.32
N LEU A 39 0.59 -3.23 -8.69
CA LEU A 39 1.27 -4.27 -7.91
C LEU A 39 1.65 -3.75 -6.52
N THR A 40 2.17 -2.52 -6.42
CA THR A 40 2.49 -1.90 -5.13
C THR A 40 1.25 -1.68 -4.29
N ASN A 41 0.13 -1.27 -4.88
CA ASN A 41 -1.14 -1.15 -4.17
C ASN A 41 -1.64 -2.50 -3.63
N ILE A 42 -1.52 -3.58 -4.41
CA ILE A 42 -1.85 -4.94 -3.93
C ILE A 42 -0.96 -5.32 -2.75
N LEU A 43 0.35 -5.10 -2.87
CA LEU A 43 1.30 -5.37 -1.80
C LEU A 43 0.94 -4.58 -0.54
N PHE A 44 0.65 -3.28 -0.67
CA PHE A 44 0.22 -2.43 0.43
C PHE A 44 -1.03 -2.99 1.12
N LEU A 45 -2.07 -3.35 0.37
CA LEU A 45 -3.32 -3.91 0.93
C LEU A 45 -3.09 -5.24 1.66
N ILE A 46 -2.20 -6.10 1.16
CA ILE A 46 -1.80 -7.34 1.83
C ILE A 46 -1.09 -7.04 3.15
N ILE A 47 -0.13 -6.12 3.14
CA ILE A 47 0.65 -5.76 4.33
C ILE A 47 -0.26 -5.18 5.42
N ILE A 48 -1.14 -4.24 5.10
CA ILE A 48 -2.04 -3.66 6.11
C ILE A 48 -3.03 -4.70 6.66
N SER A 49 -3.44 -5.68 5.83
CA SER A 49 -4.27 -6.80 6.30
C SER A 49 -3.52 -7.68 7.29
N LEU A 50 -2.25 -7.98 7.00
CA LEU A 50 -1.40 -8.75 7.90
C LEU A 50 -1.17 -8.02 9.22
N THR A 51 -0.94 -6.71 9.17
CA THR A 51 -0.76 -5.88 10.36
C THR A 51 -2.03 -5.81 11.19
N TYR A 52 -3.21 -5.67 10.56
CA TYR A 52 -4.50 -5.69 11.25
C TYR A 52 -4.78 -7.03 11.95
N ILE A 53 -4.47 -8.17 11.30
CA ILE A 53 -4.74 -9.50 11.86
C ILE A 53 -3.74 -9.85 12.98
N LYS A 54 -2.46 -9.59 12.77
CA LYS A 54 -1.40 -10.03 13.70
C LYS A 54 -1.12 -9.04 14.81
N MET A 55 -1.55 -7.79 14.66
CA MET A 55 -1.21 -6.66 15.55
C MET A 55 0.28 -6.63 15.91
N LYS A 56 1.16 -7.01 14.97
CA LYS A 56 2.63 -6.98 15.09
C LYS A 56 3.26 -6.87 13.72
N ILE A 57 4.23 -5.97 13.58
CA ILE A 57 5.11 -5.92 12.41
C ILE A 57 6.34 -6.78 12.66
N ASN A 58 6.49 -7.83 11.85
CA ASN A 58 7.75 -8.59 11.80
C ASN A 58 8.68 -8.00 10.72
N LYS A 59 9.92 -8.49 10.66
CA LYS A 59 10.93 -8.04 9.68
C LYS A 59 10.44 -8.07 8.23
N TRP A 60 9.62 -9.05 7.85
CA TRP A 60 9.09 -9.18 6.49
C TRP A 60 8.01 -8.16 6.16
N VAL A 61 7.12 -7.89 7.11
CA VAL A 61 6.09 -6.85 7.00
C VAL A 61 6.73 -5.46 6.95
N ALA A 62 7.76 -5.22 7.78
CA ALA A 62 8.54 -3.98 7.75
C ALA A 62 9.24 -3.78 6.40
N LEU A 63 9.89 -4.82 5.87
CA LEU A 63 10.48 -4.77 4.52
C LEU A 63 9.43 -4.44 3.46
N GLY A 64 8.24 -5.06 3.55
CA GLY A 64 7.12 -4.74 2.67
C GLY A 64 6.73 -3.27 2.71
N PHE A 65 6.58 -2.69 3.92
CA PHE A 65 6.30 -1.26 4.08
C PHE A 65 7.39 -0.39 3.46
N THR A 66 8.67 -0.73 3.68
CA THR A 66 9.80 -0.02 3.05
C THR A 66 9.73 -0.04 1.52
N PHE A 67 9.39 -1.19 0.92
CA PHE A 67 9.21 -1.28 -0.54
C PHE A 67 8.08 -0.38 -1.04
N VAL A 68 6.93 -0.37 -0.34
CA VAL A 68 5.81 0.51 -0.68
C VAL A 68 6.24 1.99 -0.60
N VAL A 69 6.95 2.38 0.46
CA VAL A 69 7.43 3.76 0.63
C VAL A 69 8.36 4.19 -0.50
N ILE A 70 9.30 3.33 -0.91
CA ILE A 70 10.23 3.65 -2.00
C ILE A 70 9.48 3.85 -3.32
N GLU A 71 8.58 2.93 -3.68
CA GLU A 71 7.84 3.04 -4.95
C GLU A 71 6.92 4.26 -4.96
N LYS A 72 6.19 4.51 -3.86
CA LYS A 72 5.34 5.70 -3.74
C LYS A 72 6.13 6.99 -3.73
N GLY A 73 7.35 6.99 -3.21
CA GLY A 73 8.25 8.14 -3.26
C GLY A 73 8.67 8.47 -4.70
N ILE A 74 9.05 7.46 -5.47
CA ILE A 74 9.39 7.61 -6.90
C ILE A 74 8.16 8.11 -7.67
N LYS A 75 7.00 7.49 -7.47
CA LYS A 75 5.74 7.88 -8.12
C LYS A 75 5.34 9.30 -7.75
N ALA A 76 5.37 9.69 -6.47
CA ALA A 76 5.08 11.06 -6.05
C ALA A 76 6.00 12.09 -6.72
N GLY A 77 7.29 11.78 -6.89
CA GLY A 77 8.21 12.65 -7.63
C GLY A 77 7.84 12.79 -9.11
N TYR A 78 7.45 11.69 -9.76
CA TYR A 78 7.00 11.70 -11.15
C TYR A 78 5.67 12.46 -11.33
N ASP A 79 4.68 12.18 -10.49
CA ASP A 79 3.37 12.83 -10.52
C ASP A 79 3.49 14.33 -10.24
N PHE A 80 4.39 14.72 -9.33
CA PHE A 80 4.69 16.13 -9.07
C PHE A 80 5.28 16.81 -10.31
N TYR A 81 6.18 16.13 -11.01
CA TYR A 81 6.78 16.64 -12.26
C TYR A 81 5.74 16.77 -13.38
N THR A 82 4.78 15.86 -13.45
CA THR A 82 3.68 15.90 -14.45
C THR A 82 2.48 16.73 -14.02
N HIS A 83 2.56 17.41 -12.86
CA HIS A 83 1.53 18.28 -12.29
C HIS A 83 0.23 17.55 -11.89
N ASP A 84 0.30 16.25 -11.60
CA ASP A 84 -0.80 15.47 -11.02
C ASP A 84 -0.74 15.51 -9.49
N TYR A 85 -1.15 16.63 -8.91
CA TYR A 85 -1.10 16.83 -7.46
C TYR A 85 -2.06 15.95 -6.65
N TYR A 86 -3.07 15.37 -7.30
CA TYR A 86 -3.99 14.44 -6.65
C TYR A 86 -3.27 13.12 -6.34
N ASP A 87 -2.62 12.54 -7.34
CA ASP A 87 -1.86 11.29 -7.15
C ASP A 87 -0.63 11.48 -6.25
N VAL A 88 -0.01 12.67 -6.26
CA VAL A 88 1.02 13.05 -5.27
C VAL A 88 0.47 12.95 -3.85
N SER A 89 -0.69 13.58 -3.59
CA SER A 89 -1.30 13.60 -2.26
C SER A 89 -1.62 12.19 -1.77
N TRP A 90 -2.12 11.34 -2.67
CA TRP A 90 -2.40 9.94 -2.35
C TRP A 90 -1.14 9.14 -2.02
N SER A 91 -0.07 9.31 -2.81
CA SER A 91 1.21 8.65 -2.58
C SER A 91 1.84 9.07 -1.25
N LEU A 92 1.77 10.37 -0.91
CA LEU A 92 2.24 10.89 0.39
C LEU A 92 1.42 10.33 1.56
N ALA A 93 0.10 10.22 1.43
CA ALA A 93 -0.74 9.64 2.47
C ALA A 93 -0.35 8.17 2.77
N ILE A 94 -0.07 7.39 1.73
CA ILE A 94 0.41 6.00 1.88
C ILE A 94 1.78 5.99 2.57
N ILE A 95 2.72 6.86 2.17
CA ILE A 95 4.04 6.93 2.80
C ILE A 95 3.93 7.23 4.29
N VAL A 96 3.15 8.27 4.66
CA VAL A 96 2.95 8.65 6.06
C VAL A 96 2.34 7.52 6.87
N TYR A 97 1.33 6.83 6.32
CA TYR A 97 0.73 5.68 6.96
C TYR A 97 1.76 4.55 7.21
N CYS A 98 2.56 4.21 6.20
CA CYS A 98 3.59 3.18 6.33
C CYS A 98 4.61 3.52 7.43
N ILE A 99 5.07 4.78 7.48
CA ILE A 99 6.01 5.24 8.51
C ILE A 99 5.37 5.15 9.90
N TYR A 100 4.15 5.65 10.05
CA TYR A 100 3.40 5.62 11.31
C TYR A 100 3.24 4.20 11.86
N GLU A 101 2.81 3.26 11.01
CA GLU A 101 2.69 1.86 11.41
C GLU A 101 4.05 1.30 11.83
N MET A 102 5.10 1.50 11.03
CA MET A 102 6.45 1.02 11.39
C MET A 102 6.97 1.61 12.72
N GLU A 103 6.73 2.89 12.98
CA GLU A 103 7.14 3.57 14.22
C GLU A 103 6.40 3.02 15.44
N LYS A 104 5.08 2.88 15.34
CA LYS A 104 4.24 2.32 16.41
C LYS A 104 4.74 0.95 16.87
N TYR A 105 5.04 0.05 15.93
CA TYR A 105 5.52 -1.28 16.30
C TYR A 105 7.00 -1.34 16.69
N TYR A 106 7.83 -0.38 16.25
CA TYR A 106 9.19 -0.24 16.77
C TYR A 106 9.18 0.10 18.27
N ILE A 107 8.22 0.92 18.71
CA ILE A 107 8.02 1.24 20.12
C ILE A 107 7.51 0.02 20.90
N GLU A 108 6.50 -0.71 20.38
CA GLU A 108 5.94 -1.91 21.05
C GLU A 108 6.91 -3.10 21.23
N ILE A 109 8.01 -3.17 20.48
CA ILE A 109 9.03 -4.24 20.64
C ILE A 109 10.10 -3.87 21.68
N ASN A 110 10.27 -2.57 21.96
CA ASN A 110 11.32 -2.05 22.84
C ASN A 110 10.80 -1.62 24.24
N GLU A 111 9.50 -1.78 24.52
CA GLU A 111 8.90 -1.72 25.87
C GLU A 111 8.69 -3.14 26.44
#